data_AF-A0A956ZCE4-F1
#
_entry.id   AF-A0A956ZCE4-F1
#
_cell.length_a   1.000
_cell.length_b   1.000
_cell.length_c   1.000
_cell.angle_alpha   90.00
_cell.angle_beta   90.00
_cell.angle_gamma   90.00
#
_symmetry.space_group_name_H-M   'P 1'
#
loop_
_entity.id
_entity.type
_entity.pdbx_description
1 polymer ?
#
loop_
_entity_poly.entity_id
_entity_poly.type
_entity_poly.pdbx_seq_one_letter_code
_entity_poly.pdbx_strand_id
1 'polypeptide(L)' 'MELYMSDSATYTYDTLGRLKTVTFANGTIITYNYDAMGNRTSVVTTCGGGGC' A
#
# COMPACT_ATOMS: atom_id res chain seq x y z
N MET A 1 19.15 -20.30 -10.49
CA MET A 1 19.06 -18.84 -10.69
C MET A 1 17.63 -18.48 -10.37
N GLU A 2 17.42 -17.94 -9.18
CA GLU A 2 16.11 -17.87 -8.54
C GLU A 2 15.21 -16.85 -9.25
N LEU A 3 14.07 -17.33 -9.76
CA LEU A 3 13.04 -16.53 -10.40
C LEU A 3 12.40 -15.65 -9.32
N TYR A 4 12.94 -14.46 -9.13
CA TYR A 4 12.27 -13.42 -8.36
C TYR A 4 11.10 -12.95 -9.23
N MET A 5 9.92 -13.53 -9.02
CA MET A 5 8.67 -12.90 -9.42
C MET A 5 8.72 -11.51 -8.81
N SER A 6 8.99 -10.53 -9.65
CA SER A 6 9.09 -9.15 -9.25
C SER A 6 7.66 -8.66 -9.10
N ASP A 7 7.00 -9.06 -8.01
CA ASP A 7 5.77 -8.42 -7.55
C ASP A 7 6.16 -6.99 -7.15
N SER A 8 6.23 -6.13 -8.17
CA SER A 8 6.59 -4.73 -8.02
C SER A 8 5.53 -4.02 -7.21
N ALA A 9 5.86 -3.72 -5.96
CA ALA A 9 5.03 -2.91 -5.09
C ALA A 9 5.55 -1.48 -5.08
N THR A 10 4.68 -0.52 -5.38
CA THR A 10 4.98 0.91 -5.30
C THR A 10 4.53 1.44 -3.95
N TYR A 11 5.43 2.09 -3.24
CA TYR A 11 5.15 2.68 -1.93
C TYR A 11 5.19 4.20 -2.04
N THR A 12 4.15 4.84 -1.52
CA THR A 12 4.10 6.30 -1.41
C THR A 12 4.13 6.70 0.05
N TYR A 13 4.78 7.82 0.34
CA TYR A 13 4.93 8.32 1.69
C TYR A 13 4.32 9.71 1.80
N ASP A 14 3.78 10.00 2.97
CA ASP A 14 3.32 11.33 3.32
C ASP A 14 4.51 12.23 3.69
N THR A 15 4.28 13.54 3.90
CA THR A 15 5.35 14.53 4.17
C THR A 15 6.15 14.22 5.44
N LEU A 16 5.57 13.45 6.35
CA LEU A 16 6.20 12.95 7.57
C LEU A 16 6.95 11.62 7.40
N GLY A 17 7.12 11.13 6.16
CA GLY A 17 7.80 9.87 5.87
C GLY A 17 7.01 8.61 6.25
N ARG A 18 5.71 8.74 6.53
CA ARG A 18 4.82 7.62 6.87
C ARG A 18 4.24 6.99 5.61
N LEU A 19 4.10 5.67 5.61
CA LEU A 19 3.58 4.93 4.46
C LEU A 19 2.12 5.31 4.19
N LYS A 20 1.84 5.95 3.06
CA LYS A 20 0.51 6.46 2.69
C LYS A 20 -0.26 5.47 1.84
N THR A 21 0.38 4.92 0.81
CA THR A 21 -0.27 3.97 -0.12
C THR A 21 0.72 2.93 -0.61
N VAL A 22 0.28 1.69 -0.72
CA VAL A 22 0.99 0.57 -1.32
C VAL A 22 0.20 0.10 -2.51
N THR A 23 0.82 0.04 -3.68
CA THR A 23 0.21 -0.50 -4.90
C THR A 23 1.01 -1.70 -5.34
N PHE A 24 0.44 -2.89 -5.21
CA PHE A 24 1.04 -4.14 -5.65
C PHE A 24 0.85 -4.37 -7.15
N ALA A 25 1.78 -5.10 -7.78
CA ALA A 25 1.71 -5.48 -9.18
C ALA A 25 0.47 -6.31 -9.53
N ASN A 26 -0.10 -7.01 -8.55
CA ASN A 26 -1.36 -7.75 -8.69
C ASN A 26 -2.61 -6.83 -8.71
N GLY A 27 -2.43 -5.51 -8.69
CA GLY A 27 -3.50 -4.51 -8.68
C GLY A 27 -4.06 -4.19 -7.30
N THR A 28 -3.60 -4.86 -6.23
CA THR A 28 -4.04 -4.56 -4.87
C THR A 28 -3.47 -3.21 -4.42
N ILE A 29 -4.34 -2.35 -3.90
CA ILE A 29 -3.97 -1.04 -3.38
C ILE A 29 -4.32 -0.99 -1.90
N ILE A 30 -3.33 -0.75 -1.04
CA ILE A 30 -3.54 -0.53 0.39
C ILE A 30 -3.30 0.95 0.68
N THR A 31 -4.32 1.63 1.19
CA THR A 31 -4.22 3.04 1.62
C THR A 31 -4.26 3.12 3.13
N TYR A 32 -3.33 3.87 3.71
CA TYR A 32 -3.22 4.13 5.13
C TYR A 32 -3.56 5.58 5.41
N ASN A 33 -4.56 5.78 6.27
CA ASN A 33 -4.94 7.09 6.76
C ASN A 33 -4.37 7.29 8.16
N TYR A 34 -3.87 8.50 8.40
CA TYR A 34 -3.33 8.89 9.68
C TYR A 34 -3.94 10.19 10.15
N ASP A 35 -4.14 10.30 11.45
CA ASP A 35 -4.51 11.54 12.09
C ASP A 35 -3.31 12.48 12.24
N ALA A 36 -3.61 13.75 12.55
CA ALA A 36 -2.62 14.81 12.75
C ALA A 36 -1.57 14.46 13.84
N MET A 37 -1.93 13.57 14.77
CA MET A 37 -1.05 13.10 15.85
C MET A 37 -0.07 11.99 15.45
N GLY A 38 -0.11 11.47 14.21
CA GLY A 38 0.76 10.35 13.84
C GLY A 38 0.06 8.99 13.78
N ASN A 39 -1.12 8.87 14.38
CA ASN A 39 -1.79 7.59 14.61
C ASN A 39 -2.49 7.10 13.36
N ARG A 40 -2.33 5.80 13.04
CA ARG A 40 -3.01 5.16 11.91
C ARG A 40 -4.48 4.96 12.27
N THR A 41 -5.37 5.67 11.60
CA THR A 41 -6.81 5.67 11.91
C THR A 41 -7.64 4.81 10.98
N SER A 42 -7.15 4.55 9.77
CA SER A 42 -7.82 3.61 8.87
C SER A 42 -6.84 2.92 7.92
N VAL A 43 -7.19 1.68 7.56
CA VAL A 43 -6.51 0.91 6.52
C VAL A 43 -7.57 0.47 5.53
N VAL A 44 -7.44 0.92 4.29
CA VAL A 44 -8.35 0.58 3.21
C VAL A 44 -7.58 -0.29 2.23
N THR A 45 -7.96 -1.56 2.13
CA THR A 45 -7.43 -2.48 1.13
C THR A 45 -8.42 -2.58 -0.02
N THR A 46 -7.99 -2.19 -1.21
CA THR A 46 -8.73 -2.35 -2.45
C THR A 46 -8.07 -3.47 -3.24
N CYS A 47 -8.76 -4.59 -3.41
CA CYS A 47 -8.27 -5.66 -4.26
C CYS A 47 -8.48 -5.27 -5.74
N GLY A 48 -7.41 -5.33 -6.53
CA GLY A 48 -7.42 -4.95 -7.96
C GLY A 48 -8.04 -6.03 -8.81
N GLY A 49 -9.37 -6.13 -8.80
CA GLY A 49 -10.13 -7.05 -9.63
C GLY A 49 -10.61 -8.30 -8.89
N GLY A 50 -11.82 -8.21 -8.33
CA GLY A 50 -12.73 -9.35 -8.13
C GLY A 50 -12.28 -10.49 -7.22
N GLY A 51 -11.23 -10.32 -6.42
CA GLY A 51 -10.63 -11.40 -5.65
C GLY A 51 -10.05 -10.93 -4.32
N CYS A 52 -10.88 -10.26 -3.54
CA CYS A 52 -10.91 -10.39 -2.10
C CYS A 52 -12.32 -10.91 -1.74
#